data_AF-A0A399ZS01-F1
#
_entry.id   AF-A0A399ZS01-F1
#
_cell.length_a   1.000
_cell.length_b   1.000
_cell.length_c   1.000
_cell.angle_alpha   90.00
_cell.angle_beta   90.00
_cell.angle_gamma   90.00
#
_symmetry.space_group_name_H-M   'P 1'
#
loop_
_entity.id
_entity.type
_entity.pdbx_description
1 polymer ?
#
loop_
_entity_poly.entity_id
_entity_poly.type
_entity_poly.pdbx_seq_one_letter_code
_entity_poly.pdbx_strand_id
1 'polypeptide(L)'
;MRFNLSGGRSFWVVLCLAAILLSVATTYAQVDDVTLRFINNQQDKVHQQMLEGVAGNPWQYRILADWLVEHLIRFLRVLNVSTPKVNAYIAFRFWQCVLIFLSAGLYYRKLRLSLFANLAGSSILAWSMSHSLYNSDLSLNVFFDIAFYLLAGYLILEEKFVWIPFLMIPAAFNRETSALIPLMLIAFAYFNADRAKKLKPAVLYALTGSIIFIVIFLGLRLHYGEQTFLTADGYSPGIGLLALNLTRWVTWEQLLITLGLIPFLAVSVYPSWAQPLKVFFWAVVPVWFGVHFFAALVAESRLLLVPQALVFIPGMLFGLDGQRGEESA
;
A
#
# COMPACT_ATOMS: atom_id res chain seq x y z
N MET A 1 -15.03 -16.74 -26.76
CA MET A 1 -14.09 -17.78 -26.29
C MET A 1 -14.01 -17.72 -24.76
N ARG A 2 -14.56 -18.71 -24.04
CA ARG A 2 -14.45 -18.79 -22.56
C ARG A 2 -13.16 -19.54 -22.22
N PHE A 3 -12.07 -18.81 -21.93
CA PHE A 3 -10.87 -19.43 -21.36
C PHE A 3 -11.16 -19.75 -19.89
N ASN A 4 -11.44 -21.02 -19.60
CA ASN A 4 -11.70 -21.49 -18.25
C ASN A 4 -10.36 -21.62 -17.49
N LEU A 5 -9.74 -20.49 -17.13
CA LEU A 5 -8.46 -20.40 -16.42
C LEU A 5 -8.61 -20.47 -14.89
N SER A 6 -9.73 -20.98 -14.39
CA SER A 6 -10.21 -20.80 -13.02
C SER A 6 -9.34 -21.45 -11.92
N GLY A 7 -8.40 -22.33 -12.25
CA GLY A 7 -7.54 -22.97 -11.23
C GLY A 7 -6.15 -23.43 -11.69
N GLY A 8 -5.84 -23.31 -12.99
CA GLY A 8 -4.67 -23.95 -13.57
C GLY A 8 -3.35 -23.21 -13.34
N ARG A 9 -2.24 -23.93 -13.50
CA ARG A 9 -0.87 -23.38 -13.57
C ARG A 9 -0.78 -22.14 -14.48
N SER A 10 -1.56 -22.11 -15.56
CA SER A 10 -1.62 -21.00 -16.51
C SER A 10 -2.03 -19.67 -15.89
N PHE A 11 -2.94 -19.65 -14.90
CA PHE A 11 -3.29 -18.41 -14.20
C PHE A 11 -2.07 -17.81 -13.51
N TRP A 12 -1.31 -18.65 -12.79
CA TRP A 12 -0.15 -18.21 -12.02
C TRP A 12 0.98 -17.73 -12.92
N VAL A 13 1.22 -18.42 -14.03
CA VAL A 13 2.21 -17.98 -15.02
C VAL A 13 1.83 -16.61 -15.58
N VAL A 14 0.57 -16.42 -15.99
CA VAL A 14 0.11 -15.12 -16.52
C VAL A 14 0.20 -14.02 -15.47
N LEU A 15 -0.21 -14.30 -14.22
CA LEU A 15 -0.12 -13.32 -13.14
C LEU A 15 1.32 -12.91 -12.84
N CYS A 16 2.25 -13.87 -12.76
CA CYS A 16 3.67 -13.58 -12.52
C CYS A 16 4.28 -12.76 -13.68
N LEU A 17 3.99 -13.14 -14.92
CA LEU A 17 4.46 -12.38 -16.09
C LEU A 17 3.91 -10.96 -16.10
N ALA A 18 2.60 -10.80 -15.84
CA ALA A 18 1.98 -9.49 -15.73
C ALA A 18 2.58 -8.65 -14.60
N ALA A 19 2.78 -9.23 -13.41
CA ALA A 19 3.41 -8.55 -12.29
C ALA A 19 4.82 -8.05 -12.63
N ILE A 20 5.63 -8.87 -13.31
CA ILE A 20 6.98 -8.47 -13.76
C ILE A 20 6.89 -7.32 -14.78
N LEU A 21 6.08 -7.45 -15.82
CA LEU A 21 5.95 -6.43 -16.87
C LEU A 21 5.44 -5.09 -16.31
N LEU A 22 4.39 -5.13 -15.48
CA LEU A 22 3.86 -3.95 -14.81
C LEU A 22 4.89 -3.34 -13.84
N SER A 23 5.72 -4.15 -13.18
CA SER A 23 6.80 -3.66 -12.31
C SER A 23 7.88 -2.95 -13.10
N VAL A 24 8.29 -3.48 -14.26
CA VAL A 24 9.24 -2.80 -15.15
C VAL A 24 8.67 -1.46 -15.58
N ALA A 25 7.44 -1.45 -16.11
CA ALA A 25 6.78 -0.23 -16.60
C ALA A 25 6.63 0.83 -15.49
N THR A 26 6.15 0.42 -14.31
CA THR A 26 5.94 1.33 -13.16
C THR A 26 7.26 1.87 -12.63
N THR A 27 8.27 1.02 -12.48
CA THR A 27 9.59 1.44 -11.99
C THR A 27 10.25 2.38 -12.99
N TYR A 28 10.17 2.08 -14.29
CA TYR A 28 10.69 2.96 -15.33
C TYR A 28 10.01 4.32 -15.28
N ALA A 29 8.66 4.37 -15.27
CA ALA A 29 7.92 5.62 -15.21
C ALA A 29 8.27 6.48 -13.98
N GLN A 30 8.44 5.84 -12.83
CA GLN A 30 8.79 6.55 -11.59
C GLN A 30 10.24 7.03 -11.56
N VAL A 31 11.18 6.27 -12.11
CA VAL A 31 12.58 6.67 -12.22
C VAL A 31 12.74 7.80 -13.25
N ASP A 32 11.96 7.77 -14.33
CA ASP A 32 11.91 8.84 -15.33
C ASP A 32 11.35 10.14 -14.72
N ASP A 33 10.21 10.05 -14.01
CA ASP A 33 9.56 11.17 -13.33
C ASP A 33 10.48 11.82 -12.27
N VAL A 34 11.11 11.00 -11.43
CA VAL A 34 12.01 11.50 -10.37
C VAL A 34 13.38 11.91 -10.93
N THR A 35 13.84 11.29 -12.01
CA THR A 35 15.19 11.38 -12.61
C THR A 35 16.32 10.74 -11.81
N LEU A 36 17.33 10.20 -12.52
CA LEU A 36 18.54 9.61 -11.90
C LEU A 36 19.33 10.62 -11.07
N ARG A 37 19.35 11.90 -11.47
CA ARG A 37 20.05 12.96 -10.74
C ARG A 37 19.43 13.17 -9.35
N PHE A 38 18.11 13.17 -9.27
CA PHE A 38 17.41 13.33 -7.99
C PHE A 38 17.62 12.10 -7.11
N ILE A 39 17.55 10.89 -7.66
CA ILE A 39 17.83 9.65 -6.91
C ILE A 39 19.25 9.69 -6.32
N ASN A 40 20.25 10.09 -7.12
CA ASN A 40 21.63 10.11 -6.64
C ASN A 40 21.88 11.13 -5.53
N ASN A 41 21.15 12.25 -5.53
CA ASN A 41 21.42 13.36 -4.60
C ASN A 41 20.42 13.40 -3.45
N GLN A 42 19.13 13.49 -3.75
CA GLN A 42 18.09 13.72 -2.76
C GLN A 42 17.67 12.42 -2.07
N GLN A 43 17.45 11.32 -2.81
CA GLN A 43 17.10 10.02 -2.20
C GLN A 43 18.24 9.52 -1.30
N ASP A 44 19.49 9.61 -1.77
CA ASP A 44 20.65 9.23 -0.95
C ASP A 44 20.80 10.12 0.28
N LYS A 45 20.57 11.44 0.16
CA LYS A 45 20.59 12.34 1.32
C LYS A 45 19.57 11.94 2.38
N VAL A 46 18.30 11.72 2.00
CA VAL A 46 17.25 11.30 2.94
C VAL A 46 17.59 9.95 3.57
N HIS A 47 18.11 9.03 2.77
CA HIS A 47 18.57 7.73 3.24
C HIS A 47 19.70 7.83 4.28
N GLN A 48 20.72 8.66 4.03
CA GLN A 48 21.79 8.88 5.02
C GLN A 48 21.23 9.52 6.30
N GLN A 49 20.36 10.52 6.19
CA GLN A 49 19.72 11.15 7.36
C GLN A 49 18.94 10.14 8.21
N MET A 50 18.26 9.19 7.57
CA MET A 50 17.54 8.10 8.24
C MET A 50 18.49 7.16 9.00
N LEU A 51 19.60 6.77 8.37
CA LEU A 51 20.63 5.91 8.98
C LEU A 51 21.37 6.61 10.14
N GLU A 52 21.54 7.93 10.04
CA GLU A 52 22.20 8.76 11.05
C GLU A 52 21.29 9.15 12.21
N GLY A 53 19.98 8.92 12.12
CA GLY A 53 19.05 9.26 13.20
C GLY A 53 18.55 10.70 13.21
N VAL A 54 18.68 11.42 12.08
CA VAL A 54 18.44 12.88 11.98
C VAL A 54 17.40 13.28 10.94
N ALA A 55 16.60 12.35 10.42
CA ALA A 55 15.61 12.61 9.37
C ALA A 55 14.36 13.38 9.84
N GLY A 56 14.15 13.52 11.16
CA GLY A 56 12.97 14.18 11.74
C GLY A 56 11.70 13.33 11.71
N ASN A 57 10.65 13.80 12.38
CA ASN A 57 9.34 13.15 12.45
C ASN A 57 8.48 13.55 11.23
N PRO A 58 7.80 12.62 10.53
CA PRO A 58 7.63 11.21 10.88
C PRO A 58 8.66 10.26 10.25
N TRP A 59 9.52 10.74 9.35
CA TRP A 59 10.38 9.87 8.56
C TRP A 59 11.32 9.01 9.41
N GLN A 60 11.95 9.56 10.45
CA GLN A 60 12.92 8.87 11.31
C GLN A 60 12.40 7.57 11.93
N TYR A 61 11.09 7.43 12.08
CA TYR A 61 10.46 6.24 12.66
C TYR A 61 10.03 5.19 11.61
N ARG A 62 10.35 5.41 10.32
CA ARG A 62 9.92 4.60 9.17
C ARG A 62 11.10 3.87 8.52
N ILE A 63 11.81 3.10 9.34
CA ILE A 63 13.17 2.62 9.05
C ILE A 63 13.25 1.37 8.17
N LEU A 64 12.14 0.64 7.96
CA LEU A 64 12.18 -0.65 7.28
C LEU A 64 12.84 -0.58 5.90
N ALA A 65 12.38 0.34 5.06
CA ALA A 65 12.83 0.42 3.67
C ALA A 65 14.32 0.80 3.59
N ASP A 66 14.75 1.80 4.36
CA ASP A 66 16.14 2.25 4.41
C ASP A 66 17.08 1.14 4.88
N TRP A 67 16.71 0.38 5.90
CA TRP A 67 17.51 -0.77 6.33
C TRP A 67 17.65 -1.81 5.24
N LEU A 68 16.57 -2.19 4.57
CA LEU A 68 16.64 -3.19 3.49
C LEU A 68 17.46 -2.68 2.29
N VAL A 69 17.33 -1.41 1.94
CA VAL A 69 18.11 -0.79 0.86
C VAL A 69 19.59 -0.76 1.20
N GLU A 70 19.96 -0.40 2.43
CA GLU A 70 21.38 -0.38 2.85
C GLU A 70 22.03 -1.76 2.71
N HIS A 71 21.31 -2.85 3.04
CA HIS A 71 21.81 -4.20 2.83
C HIS A 71 21.99 -4.51 1.33
N LEU A 72 21.06 -4.06 0.48
CA LEU A 72 21.19 -4.22 -0.96
C LEU A 72 22.37 -3.41 -1.52
N ILE A 73 22.58 -2.18 -1.04
CA ILE A 73 23.74 -1.35 -1.42
C ILE A 73 25.05 -2.08 -1.08
N ARG A 74 25.17 -2.62 0.13
CA ARG A 74 26.35 -3.39 0.55
C ARG A 74 26.56 -4.62 -0.32
N PHE A 75 25.50 -5.35 -0.63
CA PHE A 75 25.55 -6.51 -1.51
C PHE A 75 26.03 -6.14 -2.93
N LEU A 76 25.49 -5.08 -3.53
CA LEU A 76 25.90 -4.63 -4.86
C LEU A 76 27.35 -4.10 -4.89
N ARG A 77 27.84 -3.52 -3.79
CA ARG A 77 29.26 -3.16 -3.63
C ARG A 77 30.17 -4.39 -3.67
N VAL A 78 29.80 -5.48 -2.99
CA VAL A 78 30.55 -6.75 -3.01
C VAL A 78 30.61 -7.33 -4.43
N LEU A 79 29.55 -7.15 -5.21
CA LEU A 79 29.49 -7.57 -6.63
C LEU A 79 30.19 -6.60 -7.60
N ASN A 80 30.84 -5.53 -7.10
CA ASN A 80 31.50 -4.51 -7.92
C ASN A 80 30.59 -3.86 -8.99
N VAL A 81 29.29 -3.74 -8.69
CA VAL A 81 28.34 -3.07 -9.59
C VAL A 81 28.67 -1.57 -9.65
N SER A 82 28.70 -1.01 -10.87
CA SER A 82 28.87 0.43 -11.05
C SER A 82 27.72 1.19 -10.38
N THR A 83 28.01 2.31 -9.70
CA THR A 83 26.99 3.14 -9.01
C THR A 83 26.02 2.32 -8.12
N PRO A 84 26.53 1.60 -7.10
CA PRO A 84 25.74 0.61 -6.36
C PRO A 84 24.52 1.21 -5.62
N LYS A 85 24.56 2.50 -5.25
CA LYS A 85 23.45 3.20 -4.59
C LYS A 85 22.24 3.35 -5.50
N VAL A 86 22.42 3.98 -6.67
CA VAL A 86 21.34 4.21 -7.65
C VAL A 86 20.73 2.87 -8.10
N ASN A 87 21.60 1.89 -8.40
CA ASN A 87 21.14 0.56 -8.79
C ASN A 87 20.38 -0.16 -7.67
N ALA A 88 20.77 0.01 -6.40
CA ALA A 88 20.01 -0.53 -5.27
C ALA A 88 18.62 0.10 -5.18
N TYR A 89 18.48 1.42 -5.27
CA TYR A 89 17.16 2.08 -5.22
C TYR A 89 16.22 1.60 -6.34
N ILE A 90 16.73 1.52 -7.57
CA ILE A 90 15.95 1.08 -8.73
C ILE A 90 15.56 -0.39 -8.60
N ALA A 91 16.52 -1.26 -8.26
CA ALA A 91 16.27 -2.69 -8.08
C ALA A 91 15.29 -2.95 -6.92
N PHE A 92 15.46 -2.24 -5.81
CA PHE A 92 14.56 -2.33 -4.66
C PHE A 92 13.13 -1.93 -5.05
N ARG A 93 13.00 -0.82 -5.78
CA ARG A 93 11.70 -0.36 -6.28
C ARG A 93 11.05 -1.38 -7.20
N PHE A 94 11.82 -1.96 -8.12
CA PHE A 94 11.33 -3.02 -9.00
C PHE A 94 10.78 -4.20 -8.20
N TRP A 95 11.53 -4.74 -7.24
CA TRP A 95 11.09 -5.88 -6.44
C TRP A 95 9.90 -5.54 -5.52
N GLN A 96 9.84 -4.31 -5.03
CA GLN A 96 8.68 -3.80 -4.29
C GLN A 96 7.42 -3.77 -5.18
N CYS A 97 7.53 -3.29 -6.42
CA CYS A 97 6.42 -3.33 -7.37
C CYS A 97 5.98 -4.77 -7.67
N VAL A 98 6.93 -5.71 -7.83
CA VAL A 98 6.61 -7.13 -8.05
C VAL A 98 5.81 -7.67 -6.86
N LEU A 99 6.25 -7.39 -5.64
CA LEU A 99 5.54 -7.78 -4.42
C LEU A 99 4.11 -7.19 -4.39
N ILE A 100 3.95 -5.91 -4.73
CA ILE A 100 2.64 -5.24 -4.74
C ILE A 100 1.70 -5.89 -5.78
N PHE A 101 2.14 -6.08 -7.02
CA PHE A 101 1.28 -6.66 -8.06
C PHE A 101 0.95 -8.13 -7.81
N LEU A 102 1.88 -8.92 -7.28
CA LEU A 102 1.58 -10.29 -6.85
C LEU A 102 0.58 -10.31 -5.70
N SER A 103 0.73 -9.42 -4.71
CA SER A 103 -0.19 -9.32 -3.57
C SER A 103 -1.58 -8.86 -4.01
N ALA A 104 -1.66 -7.88 -4.93
CA ALA A 104 -2.91 -7.45 -5.56
C ALA A 104 -3.57 -8.61 -6.30
N GLY A 105 -2.78 -9.37 -7.09
CA GLY A 105 -3.25 -10.53 -7.81
C GLY A 105 -3.84 -11.61 -6.91
N LEU A 106 -3.15 -11.95 -5.82
CA LEU A 106 -3.63 -12.89 -4.80
C LEU A 106 -4.93 -12.41 -4.14
N TYR A 107 -4.95 -11.15 -3.73
CA TYR A 107 -6.10 -10.53 -3.07
C TYR A 107 -7.34 -10.45 -3.98
N TYR A 108 -7.19 -9.94 -5.20
CA TYR A 108 -8.28 -9.83 -6.19
C TYR A 108 -8.83 -11.20 -6.59
N ARG A 109 -7.96 -12.21 -6.73
CA ARG A 109 -8.40 -13.59 -6.95
C ARG A 109 -9.21 -14.10 -5.77
N LYS A 110 -8.82 -13.78 -4.53
CA LYS A 110 -9.55 -14.21 -3.33
C LYS A 110 -10.93 -13.53 -3.21
N LEU A 111 -11.07 -12.33 -3.75
CA LEU A 111 -12.37 -11.67 -3.98
C LEU A 111 -13.18 -12.30 -5.12
N ARG A 112 -12.70 -13.38 -5.75
CA ARG A 112 -13.34 -14.09 -6.87
C ARG A 112 -13.44 -13.27 -8.17
N LEU A 113 -12.61 -12.24 -8.33
CA LEU A 113 -12.52 -11.52 -9.59
C LEU A 113 -11.91 -12.43 -10.67
N SER A 114 -12.44 -12.37 -11.89
CA SER A 114 -11.91 -13.10 -13.04
C SER A 114 -10.46 -12.70 -13.34
N LEU A 115 -9.70 -13.55 -14.05
CA LEU A 115 -8.32 -13.21 -14.44
C LEU A 115 -8.26 -11.88 -15.20
N PHE A 116 -9.23 -11.63 -16.09
CA PHE A 116 -9.30 -10.38 -16.83
C PHE A 116 -9.50 -9.18 -15.89
N ALA A 117 -10.46 -9.25 -14.97
CA ALA A 117 -10.67 -8.20 -13.98
C ALA A 117 -9.42 -7.99 -13.11
N ASN A 118 -8.74 -9.06 -12.72
CA ASN A 118 -7.52 -9.01 -11.94
C ASN A 118 -6.37 -8.30 -12.68
N LEU A 119 -6.15 -8.64 -13.95
CA LEU A 119 -5.16 -7.98 -14.81
C LEU A 119 -5.53 -6.52 -15.05
N ALA A 120 -6.81 -6.22 -15.31
CA ALA A 120 -7.29 -4.84 -15.47
C ALA A 120 -7.06 -4.01 -14.20
N GLY A 121 -7.40 -4.56 -13.02
CA GLY A 121 -7.14 -3.92 -11.73
C GLY A 121 -5.65 -3.69 -11.46
N SER A 122 -4.81 -4.66 -11.84
CA SER A 122 -3.35 -4.53 -11.73
C SER A 122 -2.80 -3.45 -12.65
N SER A 123 -3.31 -3.33 -13.88
CA SER A 123 -2.95 -2.24 -14.81
C SER A 123 -3.40 -0.87 -14.30
N ILE A 124 -4.59 -0.76 -13.72
CA ILE A 124 -5.07 0.49 -13.08
C ILE A 124 -4.20 0.86 -11.88
N LEU A 125 -3.81 -0.14 -11.07
CA LEU A 125 -2.90 0.08 -9.95
C LEU A 125 -1.52 0.53 -10.44
N ALA A 126 -1.01 -0.06 -11.52
CA ALA A 126 0.25 0.36 -12.13
C ALA A 126 0.21 1.81 -12.61
N TRP A 127 -0.86 2.21 -13.31
CA TRP A 127 -1.10 3.61 -13.66
C TRP A 127 -1.09 4.52 -12.44
N SER A 128 -1.88 4.16 -11.42
CA SER A 128 -1.99 4.96 -10.18
C SER A 128 -0.62 5.12 -9.52
N MET A 129 0.16 4.04 -9.43
CA MET A 129 1.49 4.06 -8.86
C MET A 129 2.48 4.91 -9.66
N SER A 130 2.47 4.80 -11.00
CA SER A 130 3.36 5.54 -11.89
C SER A 130 3.20 7.06 -11.75
N HIS A 131 1.98 7.53 -11.51
CA HIS A 131 1.68 8.96 -11.44
C HIS A 131 1.37 9.45 -10.02
N SER A 132 2.08 8.94 -9.01
CA SER A 132 1.82 9.27 -7.59
C SER A 132 2.98 9.95 -6.86
N LEU A 133 4.08 10.25 -7.58
CA LEU A 133 5.33 10.77 -7.01
C LEU A 133 5.46 12.30 -7.07
N TYR A 134 4.33 13.02 -7.08
CA TYR A 134 4.34 14.48 -7.01
C TYR A 134 5.21 14.99 -5.85
N ASN A 135 6.24 15.79 -6.19
CA ASN A 135 7.23 16.35 -5.26
C ASN A 135 7.82 15.35 -4.26
N SER A 136 8.08 14.14 -4.74
CA SER A 136 8.49 13.02 -3.89
C SER A 136 9.80 12.40 -4.36
N ASP A 137 10.49 11.77 -3.41
CA ASP A 137 11.44 10.72 -3.71
C ASP A 137 10.71 9.42 -4.13
N LEU A 138 11.41 8.30 -4.28
CA LEU A 138 10.74 7.02 -4.59
C LEU A 138 9.78 6.57 -3.47
N SER A 139 9.86 7.16 -2.27
CA SER A 139 8.92 6.96 -1.16
C SER A 139 8.69 5.48 -0.85
N LEU A 140 9.79 4.73 -0.76
CA LEU A 140 9.79 3.28 -0.64
C LEU A 140 8.93 2.81 0.55
N ASN A 141 8.91 3.55 1.66
CA ASN A 141 8.03 3.27 2.80
C ASN A 141 6.53 3.33 2.46
N VAL A 142 6.05 4.33 1.71
CA VAL A 142 4.62 4.47 1.38
C VAL A 142 4.12 3.28 0.55
N PHE A 143 4.94 2.79 -0.37
CA PHE A 143 4.54 1.68 -1.25
C PHE A 143 4.54 0.33 -0.53
N PHE A 144 5.33 0.14 0.53
CA PHE A 144 5.21 -1.04 1.38
C PHE A 144 3.85 -1.14 2.07
N ASP A 145 3.21 -0.02 2.42
CA ASP A 145 1.86 -0.07 2.99
C ASP A 145 0.90 -0.76 2.02
N ILE A 146 1.00 -0.50 0.71
CA ILE A 146 0.16 -1.15 -0.30
C ILE A 146 0.34 -2.67 -0.23
N ALA A 147 1.57 -3.16 -0.21
CA ALA A 147 1.86 -4.58 -0.09
C ALA A 147 1.32 -5.17 1.23
N PHE A 148 1.55 -4.52 2.36
CA PHE A 148 1.10 -5.01 3.66
C PHE A 148 -0.42 -5.05 3.77
N TYR A 149 -1.13 -4.04 3.29
CA TYR A 149 -2.59 -4.03 3.32
C TYR A 149 -3.20 -5.06 2.37
N LEU A 150 -2.64 -5.26 1.18
CA LEU A 150 -3.08 -6.31 0.24
C LEU A 150 -2.82 -7.71 0.81
N LEU A 151 -1.65 -7.95 1.39
CA LEU A 151 -1.33 -9.21 2.06
C LEU A 151 -2.22 -9.45 3.29
N ALA A 152 -2.46 -8.43 4.11
CA ALA A 152 -3.39 -8.50 5.24
C ALA A 152 -4.81 -8.85 4.76
N GLY A 153 -5.31 -8.16 3.73
CA GLY A 153 -6.60 -8.45 3.12
C GLY A 153 -6.68 -9.89 2.62
N TYR A 154 -5.66 -10.38 1.91
CA TYR A 154 -5.56 -11.76 1.47
C TYR A 154 -5.59 -12.76 2.65
N LEU A 155 -4.76 -12.56 3.67
CA LEU A 155 -4.69 -13.43 4.86
C LEU A 155 -6.01 -13.45 5.64
N ILE A 156 -6.67 -12.30 5.78
CA ILE A 156 -7.97 -12.19 6.46
C ILE A 156 -9.04 -12.94 5.68
N LEU A 157 -9.10 -12.78 4.36
CA LEU A 157 -10.07 -13.49 3.51
C LEU A 157 -9.79 -15.00 3.45
N GLU A 158 -8.53 -15.42 3.58
CA GLU A 158 -8.12 -16.83 3.72
C GLU A 158 -8.30 -17.36 5.15
N GLU A 159 -8.75 -16.53 6.10
CA GLU A 159 -8.90 -16.87 7.52
C GLU A 159 -7.61 -17.33 8.18
N LYS A 160 -6.47 -16.95 7.61
CA LYS A 160 -5.11 -17.25 8.06
C LYS A 160 -4.63 -16.22 9.09
N PHE A 161 -5.44 -15.97 10.11
CA PHE A 161 -5.24 -14.90 11.09
C PHE A 161 -3.92 -15.01 11.87
N VAL A 162 -3.39 -16.23 12.05
CA VAL A 162 -2.11 -16.48 12.72
C VAL A 162 -0.92 -15.77 12.07
N TRP A 163 -1.02 -15.43 10.78
CA TRP A 163 0.03 -14.73 10.04
C TRP A 163 0.00 -13.21 10.22
N ILE A 164 -1.10 -12.65 10.75
CA ILE A 164 -1.23 -11.20 10.96
C ILE A 164 -0.18 -10.67 11.95
N PRO A 165 0.08 -11.29 13.12
CA PRO A 165 1.18 -10.88 13.99
C PRO A 165 2.55 -10.83 13.29
N PHE A 166 2.86 -11.79 12.42
CA PHE A 166 4.13 -11.81 11.68
C PHE A 166 4.20 -10.70 10.64
N LEU A 167 3.09 -10.40 9.96
CA LEU A 167 2.99 -9.28 9.02
C LEU A 167 3.10 -7.92 9.74
N MET A 168 2.62 -7.83 10.99
CA MET A 168 2.69 -6.60 11.78
C MET A 168 4.11 -6.20 12.14
N ILE A 169 5.06 -7.13 12.22
CA ILE A 169 6.46 -6.79 12.52
C ILE A 169 7.03 -5.82 11.47
N PRO A 170 7.13 -6.19 10.17
CA PRO A 170 7.62 -5.26 9.17
C PRO A 170 6.67 -4.08 8.96
N ALA A 171 5.35 -4.26 9.06
CA ALA A 171 4.40 -3.16 8.88
C ALA A 171 4.57 -2.05 9.94
N ALA A 172 4.84 -2.40 11.20
CA ALA A 172 5.08 -1.45 12.28
C ALA A 172 6.41 -0.71 12.14
N PHE A 173 7.46 -1.36 11.61
CA PHE A 173 8.72 -0.68 11.25
C PHE A 173 8.59 0.23 10.02
N ASN A 174 7.49 0.11 9.27
CA ASN A 174 7.28 0.85 8.05
C ASN A 174 6.53 2.16 8.29
N ARG A 175 5.28 2.10 8.79
CA ARG A 175 4.44 3.29 9.01
C ARG A 175 3.40 3.08 10.11
N GLU A 176 3.04 4.19 10.75
CA GLU A 176 2.03 4.25 11.83
C GLU A 176 0.63 3.82 11.36
N THR A 177 0.34 4.09 10.10
CA THR A 177 -0.91 3.70 9.42
C THR A 177 -1.15 2.20 9.46
N SER A 178 -0.12 1.35 9.63
CA SER A 178 -0.29 -0.10 9.76
C SER A 178 -1.13 -0.53 10.98
N ALA A 179 -1.34 0.36 11.96
CA ALA A 179 -2.22 0.12 13.10
C ALA A 179 -3.68 -0.21 12.70
N LEU A 180 -4.12 0.09 11.48
CA LEU A 180 -5.47 -0.28 11.02
C LEU A 180 -5.57 -1.73 10.54
N ILE A 181 -4.46 -2.46 10.37
CA ILE A 181 -4.50 -3.89 9.98
C ILE A 181 -5.20 -4.75 11.06
N PRO A 182 -4.87 -4.64 12.36
CA PRO A 182 -5.63 -5.30 13.42
C PRO A 182 -7.12 -4.90 13.44
N LEU A 183 -7.43 -3.62 13.22
CA LEU A 183 -8.82 -3.13 13.15
C LEU A 183 -9.57 -3.79 11.99
N MET A 184 -8.94 -3.91 10.83
CA MET A 184 -9.48 -4.58 9.65
C MET A 184 -9.82 -6.05 9.93
N LEU A 185 -8.96 -6.77 10.67
CA LEU A 185 -9.22 -8.15 11.10
C LEU A 185 -10.42 -8.24 12.05
N ILE A 186 -10.49 -7.38 13.07
CA ILE A 186 -11.61 -7.38 14.03
C ILE A 186 -12.92 -7.05 13.31
N ALA A 187 -12.93 -6.03 12.47
CA ALA A 187 -14.10 -5.62 11.70
C ALA A 187 -14.59 -6.77 10.81
N PHE A 188 -13.67 -7.43 10.08
CA PHE A 188 -14.01 -8.60 9.27
C PHE A 188 -14.67 -9.70 10.09
N ALA A 189 -14.07 -10.10 11.21
CA ALA A 189 -14.62 -11.19 12.03
C ALA A 189 -15.96 -10.82 12.70
N TYR A 190 -16.19 -9.54 13.00
CA TYR A 190 -17.43 -9.07 13.60
C TYR A 190 -18.61 -9.06 12.61
N PHE A 191 -18.37 -8.63 11.37
CA PHE A 191 -19.42 -8.44 10.35
C PHE A 191 -19.58 -9.61 9.36
N ASN A 192 -18.91 -10.74 9.62
CA ASN A 192 -19.01 -11.95 8.81
C ASN A 192 -20.06 -12.93 9.38
N ALA A 193 -20.70 -13.73 8.53
CA ALA A 193 -21.81 -14.61 8.90
C ALA A 193 -21.45 -15.63 9.99
N ASP A 194 -20.20 -16.13 9.97
CA ASP A 194 -19.69 -17.09 10.96
C ASP A 194 -19.07 -16.42 12.21
N ARG A 195 -19.57 -15.25 12.59
CA ARG A 195 -19.04 -14.41 13.69
C ARG A 195 -18.65 -15.21 14.93
N ALA A 196 -19.53 -16.09 15.41
CA ALA A 196 -19.34 -16.84 16.65
C ALA A 196 -18.06 -17.70 16.66
N LYS A 197 -17.67 -18.26 15.51
CA LYS A 197 -16.47 -19.10 15.38
C LYS A 197 -15.20 -18.27 15.14
N LYS A 198 -15.32 -17.18 14.38
CA LYS A 198 -14.17 -16.42 13.87
C LYS A 198 -13.74 -15.28 14.79
N LEU A 199 -14.64 -14.74 15.60
CA LEU A 199 -14.36 -13.54 16.39
C LEU A 199 -13.27 -13.76 17.45
N LYS A 200 -13.33 -14.86 18.21
CA LYS A 200 -12.33 -15.15 19.26
C LYS A 200 -10.90 -15.24 18.73
N PRO A 201 -10.58 -16.07 17.72
CA PRO A 201 -9.23 -16.11 17.17
C PRO A 201 -8.83 -14.78 16.53
N ALA A 202 -9.74 -14.11 15.80
CA ALA A 202 -9.46 -12.81 15.19
C ALA A 202 -9.08 -11.74 16.23
N VAL A 203 -9.83 -11.65 17.33
CA VAL A 203 -9.52 -10.73 18.44
C VAL A 203 -8.17 -11.07 19.07
N LEU A 204 -7.87 -12.35 19.32
CA LEU A 204 -6.56 -12.76 19.87
C LEU A 204 -5.39 -12.32 18.98
N TYR A 205 -5.47 -12.61 17.68
CA TYR A 205 -4.39 -12.27 16.74
C TYR A 205 -4.32 -10.77 16.46
N ALA A 206 -5.46 -10.06 16.47
CA ALA A 206 -5.49 -8.59 16.36
C ALA A 206 -4.87 -7.92 17.59
N LEU A 207 -5.18 -8.38 18.80
CA LEU A 207 -4.56 -7.89 20.03
C LEU A 207 -3.05 -8.16 20.03
N THR A 208 -2.64 -9.35 19.63
CA THR A 208 -1.22 -9.70 19.50
C THR A 208 -0.52 -8.78 18.50
N GLY A 209 -1.11 -8.58 17.31
CA GLY A 209 -0.59 -7.66 16.30
C GLY A 209 -0.53 -6.20 16.77
N SER A 210 -1.52 -5.77 17.57
CA SER A 210 -1.55 -4.43 18.17
C SER A 210 -0.46 -4.24 19.22
N ILE A 211 -0.20 -5.25 20.05
CA ILE A 211 0.91 -5.25 21.02
C ILE A 211 2.25 -5.15 20.28
N ILE A 212 2.46 -5.95 19.23
CA ILE A 212 3.67 -5.87 18.39
C ILE A 212 3.85 -4.46 17.83
N PHE A 213 2.78 -3.87 17.29
CA PHE A 213 2.81 -2.51 16.78
C PHE A 213 3.18 -1.50 17.87
N ILE A 214 2.54 -1.54 19.04
CA ILE A 214 2.80 -0.63 20.15
C ILE A 214 4.25 -0.76 20.63
N VAL A 215 4.76 -1.98 20.79
CA VAL A 215 6.14 -2.24 21.22
C VAL A 215 7.15 -1.66 20.23
N ILE A 216 6.96 -1.88 18.93
CA ILE A 216 7.85 -1.34 17.89
C ILE A 216 7.74 0.18 17.82
N PHE A 217 6.51 0.73 17.78
CA PHE A 217 6.26 2.16 17.71
C PHE A 217 6.88 2.92 18.89
N LEU A 218 6.64 2.45 20.12
CA LEU A 218 7.25 3.03 21.32
C LEU A 218 8.76 2.78 21.35
N GLY A 219 9.22 1.59 20.98
CA GLY A 219 10.63 1.24 20.93
C GLY A 219 11.44 2.18 20.02
N LEU A 220 10.94 2.47 18.81
CA LEU A 220 11.56 3.42 17.89
C LEU A 220 11.60 4.85 18.46
N ARG A 221 10.53 5.29 19.12
CA ARG A 221 10.47 6.61 19.76
C ARG A 221 11.38 6.74 20.98
N LEU A 222 11.52 5.67 21.76
CA LEU A 222 12.46 5.62 22.87
C LEU A 222 13.90 5.58 22.38
N HIS A 223 14.17 4.87 21.28
CA HIS A 223 15.52 4.75 20.72
C HIS A 223 16.01 6.04 20.07
N TYR A 224 15.21 6.66 19.20
CA TYR A 224 15.59 7.88 18.49
C TYR A 224 15.25 9.18 19.25
N GLY A 225 14.52 9.08 20.36
CA GLY A 225 14.01 10.24 21.10
C GLY A 225 12.92 11.01 20.34
N GLU A 226 12.55 12.16 20.88
CA GLU A 226 11.66 13.10 20.22
C GLU A 226 12.37 13.75 19.03
N GLN A 227 11.70 13.75 17.88
CA GLN A 227 12.22 14.24 16.62
C GLN A 227 11.39 15.44 16.17
N THR A 228 12.05 16.47 15.64
CA THR A 228 11.39 17.67 15.12
C THR A 228 10.36 17.26 14.06
N PHE A 229 9.13 17.73 14.22
CA PHE A 229 8.08 17.46 13.24
C PHE A 229 8.36 18.25 11.96
N LEU A 230 8.49 17.53 10.86
CA LEU A 230 8.76 18.05 9.53
C LEU A 230 7.65 17.60 8.58
N THR A 231 7.27 18.51 7.71
CA THR A 231 6.33 18.26 6.61
C THR A 231 6.94 18.80 5.33
N ALA A 232 6.59 18.21 4.18
CA ALA A 232 7.21 18.55 2.90
C ALA A 232 7.21 20.06 2.59
N ASP A 233 6.13 20.77 2.95
CA ASP A 233 6.00 22.23 2.74
C ASP A 233 5.95 23.05 4.06
N GLY A 234 6.35 22.47 5.20
CA GLY A 234 6.39 23.18 6.49
C GLY A 234 5.03 23.46 7.19
N TYR A 235 3.92 22.91 6.69
CA TYR A 235 2.59 23.06 7.31
C TYR A 235 2.40 22.14 8.52
N SER A 236 1.87 22.67 9.63
CA SER A 236 1.52 21.86 10.79
C SER A 236 0.22 21.06 10.58
N PRO A 237 0.07 19.85 11.18
CA PRO A 237 -1.16 19.08 11.13
C PRO A 237 -2.34 19.83 11.75
N GLY A 238 -3.55 19.60 11.25
CA GLY A 238 -4.78 20.12 11.81
C GLY A 238 -5.71 20.74 10.77
N ILE A 239 -6.57 21.66 11.23
CA ILE A 239 -7.62 22.29 10.41
C ILE A 239 -7.02 23.13 9.28
N GLY A 240 -5.88 23.79 9.51
CA GLY A 240 -5.19 24.56 8.47
C GLY A 240 -4.74 23.68 7.30
N LEU A 241 -4.19 22.51 7.59
CA LEU A 241 -3.78 21.55 6.57
C LEU A 241 -4.99 20.93 5.85
N LEU A 242 -6.09 20.67 6.57
CA LEU A 242 -7.36 20.27 5.95
C LEU A 242 -7.84 21.33 4.94
N ALA A 243 -7.90 22.59 5.35
CA ALA A 243 -8.33 23.69 4.49
C ALA A 243 -7.43 23.82 3.26
N LEU A 244 -6.11 23.70 3.44
CA LEU A 244 -5.15 23.69 2.34
C LEU A 244 -5.42 22.53 1.36
N ASN A 245 -5.61 21.31 1.86
CA ASN A 245 -5.90 20.14 1.03
C ASN A 245 -7.20 20.30 0.24
N LEU A 246 -8.23 20.90 0.83
CA LEU A 246 -9.54 21.10 0.17
C LEU A 246 -9.54 22.24 -0.85
N THR A 247 -8.71 23.27 -0.67
CA THR A 247 -8.74 24.49 -1.49
C THR A 247 -7.62 24.58 -2.53
N ARG A 248 -6.49 23.87 -2.33
CA ARG A 248 -5.35 23.90 -3.25
C ARG A 248 -5.69 23.12 -4.53
N TRP A 249 -5.70 23.81 -5.68
CA TRP A 249 -5.98 23.21 -6.98
C TRP A 249 -5.11 21.99 -7.31
N VAL A 250 -3.80 22.10 -7.06
CA VAL A 250 -2.81 21.02 -7.31
C VAL A 250 -3.18 19.73 -6.57
N THR A 251 -3.80 19.81 -5.39
CA THR A 251 -4.27 18.60 -4.68
C THR A 251 -5.25 17.82 -5.54
N TRP A 252 -6.25 18.49 -6.09
CA TRP A 252 -7.29 17.85 -6.89
C TRP A 252 -6.78 17.36 -8.24
N GLU A 253 -5.87 18.11 -8.86
CA GLU A 253 -5.17 17.68 -10.08
C GLU A 253 -4.42 16.36 -9.85
N GLN A 254 -3.56 16.31 -8.82
CA GLN A 254 -2.79 15.10 -8.50
C GLN A 254 -3.70 13.93 -8.11
N LEU A 255 -4.76 14.17 -7.34
CA LEU A 255 -5.76 13.14 -7.02
C LEU A 255 -6.44 12.57 -8.27
N LEU A 256 -6.81 13.42 -9.23
CA LEU A 256 -7.44 12.97 -10.48
C LEU A 256 -6.46 12.20 -11.37
N ILE A 257 -5.20 12.65 -11.48
CA ILE A 257 -4.18 11.95 -12.27
C ILE A 257 -3.93 10.55 -11.69
N THR A 258 -3.78 10.46 -10.36
CA THR A 258 -3.42 9.21 -9.67
C THR A 258 -4.61 8.26 -9.52
N LEU A 259 -5.75 8.73 -9.01
CA LEU A 259 -6.89 7.87 -8.68
C LEU A 259 -7.88 7.72 -9.84
N GLY A 260 -7.85 8.64 -10.80
CA GLY A 260 -8.82 8.73 -11.89
C GLY A 260 -10.25 8.86 -11.38
N LEU A 261 -11.19 8.30 -12.13
CA LEU A 261 -12.60 8.21 -11.75
C LEU A 261 -12.92 6.98 -10.89
N ILE A 262 -11.91 6.16 -10.55
CA ILE A 262 -12.10 4.84 -9.92
C ILE A 262 -12.85 4.93 -8.58
N PRO A 263 -12.53 5.85 -7.64
CA PRO A 263 -13.28 5.93 -6.39
C PRO A 263 -14.76 6.21 -6.59
N PHE A 264 -15.13 7.06 -7.56
CA PHE A 264 -16.53 7.39 -7.86
C PHE A 264 -17.27 6.22 -8.50
N LEU A 265 -16.63 5.56 -9.48
CA LEU A 265 -17.19 4.36 -10.12
C LEU A 265 -17.33 3.19 -9.16
N ALA A 266 -16.40 3.07 -8.20
CA ALA A 266 -16.50 2.05 -7.16
C ALA A 266 -17.71 2.33 -6.25
N VAL A 267 -17.86 3.56 -5.75
CA VAL A 267 -18.95 3.93 -4.84
C VAL A 267 -20.31 3.83 -5.52
N SER A 268 -20.42 4.15 -6.82
CA SER A 268 -21.70 4.04 -7.54
C SER A 268 -22.22 2.60 -7.63
N VAL A 269 -21.34 1.60 -7.53
CA VAL A 269 -21.68 0.17 -7.49
C VAL A 269 -21.53 -0.45 -6.10
N TYR A 270 -21.45 0.37 -5.04
CA TYR A 270 -21.33 -0.09 -3.65
C TYR A 270 -22.33 -1.19 -3.24
N PRO A 271 -23.63 -1.14 -3.64
CA PRO A 271 -24.58 -2.20 -3.29
C PRO A 271 -24.16 -3.60 -3.76
N SER A 272 -23.48 -3.71 -4.90
CA SER A 272 -23.04 -4.99 -5.49
C SER A 272 -21.75 -5.54 -4.88
N TRP A 273 -21.07 -4.78 -4.02
CA TRP A 273 -19.83 -5.25 -3.42
C TRP A 273 -20.06 -6.44 -2.49
N ALA A 274 -19.10 -7.38 -2.52
CA ALA A 274 -19.03 -8.46 -1.55
C ALA A 274 -18.88 -7.90 -0.11
N GLN A 275 -19.48 -8.58 0.85
CA GLN A 275 -19.48 -8.16 2.26
C GLN A 275 -18.08 -7.85 2.83
N PRO A 276 -17.03 -8.66 2.58
CA PRO A 276 -15.70 -8.33 3.09
C PRO A 276 -15.16 -6.99 2.58
N LEU A 277 -15.45 -6.64 1.33
CA LEU A 277 -15.01 -5.38 0.74
C LEU A 277 -15.71 -4.18 1.37
N LYS A 278 -17.02 -4.31 1.64
CA LYS A 278 -17.79 -3.30 2.39
C LYS A 278 -17.21 -3.09 3.79
N VAL A 279 -16.80 -4.18 4.45
CA VAL A 279 -16.17 -4.11 5.79
C VAL A 279 -14.81 -3.42 5.73
N PHE A 280 -13.96 -3.78 4.75
CA PHE A 280 -12.66 -3.13 4.58
C PHE A 280 -12.79 -1.64 4.23
N PHE A 281 -13.79 -1.27 3.44
CA PHE A 281 -14.13 0.13 3.19
C PHE A 281 -14.36 0.88 4.50
N TRP A 282 -15.29 0.42 5.33
CA TRP A 282 -15.64 1.11 6.58
C TRP A 282 -14.54 1.06 7.64
N ALA A 283 -13.73 0.01 7.66
CA ALA A 283 -12.63 -0.12 8.63
C ALA A 283 -11.42 0.78 8.28
N VAL A 284 -11.12 0.94 6.99
CA VAL A 284 -9.88 1.60 6.54
C VAL A 284 -10.15 2.98 5.98
N VAL A 285 -11.06 3.12 5.02
CA VAL A 285 -11.16 4.32 4.17
C VAL A 285 -11.49 5.60 4.98
N PRO A 286 -12.51 5.66 5.85
CA PRO A 286 -12.82 6.87 6.60
C PRO A 286 -11.66 7.33 7.49
N VAL A 287 -11.04 6.41 8.21
CA VAL A 287 -9.90 6.71 9.09
C VAL A 287 -8.70 7.15 8.27
N TRP A 288 -8.45 6.48 7.13
CA TRP A 288 -7.34 6.80 6.24
C TRP A 288 -7.46 8.21 5.68
N PHE A 289 -8.63 8.58 5.15
CA PHE A 289 -8.89 9.93 4.66
C PHE A 289 -8.82 10.96 5.78
N GLY A 290 -9.42 10.67 6.94
CA GLY A 290 -9.37 11.55 8.11
C GLY A 290 -7.94 11.84 8.56
N VAL A 291 -7.08 10.82 8.66
CA VAL A 291 -5.67 11.05 9.04
C VAL A 291 -4.93 11.84 7.97
N HIS A 292 -5.02 11.45 6.69
CA HIS A 292 -4.19 12.05 5.65
C HIS A 292 -4.60 13.49 5.29
N PHE A 293 -5.90 13.81 5.29
CA PHE A 293 -6.35 15.19 5.05
C PHE A 293 -5.95 16.15 6.18
N PHE A 294 -5.77 15.66 7.40
CA PHE A 294 -5.41 16.49 8.56
C PHE A 294 -3.91 16.47 8.86
N ALA A 295 -3.17 15.44 8.48
CA ALA A 295 -1.78 15.24 8.90
C ALA A 295 -0.76 15.21 7.76
N ALA A 296 -1.19 15.21 6.50
CA ALA A 296 -0.30 15.20 5.34
C ALA A 296 -0.83 16.07 4.20
N LEU A 297 0.05 16.38 3.23
CA LEU A 297 -0.36 17.03 1.99
C LEU A 297 -0.93 15.97 1.05
N VAL A 298 -2.23 16.03 0.78
CA VAL A 298 -2.92 15.02 -0.05
C VAL A 298 -2.54 15.13 -1.54
N ALA A 299 -1.93 16.25 -1.95
CA ALA A 299 -1.25 16.38 -3.24
C ALA A 299 -0.15 15.31 -3.42
N GLU A 300 0.42 14.79 -2.33
CA GLU A 300 1.21 13.56 -2.31
C GLU A 300 0.28 12.33 -2.44
N SER A 301 -0.39 12.23 -3.59
CA SER A 301 -1.48 11.29 -3.87
C SER A 301 -1.12 9.81 -3.65
N ARG A 302 0.17 9.45 -3.64
CA ARG A 302 0.68 8.13 -3.20
C ARG A 302 0.12 7.68 -1.85
N LEU A 303 -0.19 8.63 -0.97
CA LEU A 303 -0.76 8.36 0.34
C LEU A 303 -2.15 7.70 0.25
N LEU A 304 -2.87 7.82 -0.85
CA LEU A 304 -4.21 7.22 -1.04
C LEU A 304 -4.19 5.92 -1.85
N LEU A 305 -3.00 5.40 -2.19
CA LEU A 305 -2.89 4.15 -2.95
C LEU A 305 -3.37 2.91 -2.19
N VAL A 306 -3.35 2.93 -0.85
CA VAL A 306 -3.87 1.82 -0.04
C VAL A 306 -5.39 1.68 -0.20
N PRO A 307 -6.23 2.71 0.08
CA PRO A 307 -7.65 2.68 -0.27
C PRO A 307 -7.93 2.34 -1.73
N GLN A 308 -7.13 2.89 -2.65
CA GLN A 308 -7.26 2.64 -4.09
C GLN A 308 -7.09 1.15 -4.42
N ALA A 309 -5.99 0.53 -3.99
CA ALA A 309 -5.68 -0.87 -4.28
C ALA A 309 -6.56 -1.85 -3.50
N LEU A 310 -6.80 -1.58 -2.21
CA LEU A 310 -7.51 -2.51 -1.33
C LEU A 310 -9.03 -2.49 -1.57
N VAL A 311 -9.60 -1.32 -1.89
CA VAL A 311 -11.05 -1.10 -1.88
C VAL A 311 -11.60 -0.60 -3.20
N PHE A 312 -11.11 0.53 -3.72
CA PHE A 312 -11.76 1.18 -4.86
C PHE A 312 -11.59 0.41 -6.17
N ILE A 313 -10.38 -0.04 -6.50
CA ILE A 313 -10.13 -0.86 -7.70
C ILE A 313 -11.00 -2.12 -7.70
N PRO A 314 -10.93 -3.01 -6.68
CA PRO A 314 -11.79 -4.20 -6.67
C PRO A 314 -13.27 -3.85 -6.61
N GLY A 315 -13.67 -2.79 -5.90
CA GLY A 315 -15.07 -2.33 -5.81
C GLY A 315 -15.65 -1.94 -7.16
N MET A 316 -14.90 -1.17 -7.95
CA MET A 316 -15.28 -0.86 -9.33
C MET A 316 -15.38 -2.12 -10.19
N LEU A 317 -14.40 -3.03 -10.08
CA LEU A 317 -14.37 -4.26 -10.87
C LEU A 317 -15.54 -5.20 -10.54
N PHE A 318 -16.03 -5.22 -9.30
CA PHE A 318 -17.25 -5.94 -8.93
C PHE A 318 -18.47 -5.46 -9.71
N GLY A 319 -18.60 -4.14 -9.95
CA GLY A 319 -19.67 -3.61 -10.78
C GLY A 319 -19.61 -4.05 -12.24
N LEU A 320 -18.40 -4.29 -12.76
CA LEU A 320 -18.17 -4.71 -14.14
C LEU A 320 -18.27 -6.24 -14.33
N ASP A 321 -17.81 -7.04 -13.36
CA ASP A 321 -17.83 -8.51 -13.41
C ASP A 321 -19.17 -9.07 -12.88
N GLY A 322 -19.87 -8.31 -12.05
CA GLY A 322 -21.10 -8.68 -11.32
C GLY A 322 -22.33 -8.98 -12.18
N GLN A 323 -22.30 -8.73 -13.49
CA GLN A 323 -23.35 -9.19 -14.41
C GLN A 323 -23.31 -10.71 -14.71
N ARG A 324 -22.40 -11.49 -14.09
CA ARG A 324 -22.24 -12.93 -14.37
C ARG A 324 -22.52 -13.86 -13.17
N GLY A 325 -22.79 -13.32 -11.99
CA GLY A 325 -22.87 -14.09 -10.74
C GLY A 325 -24.25 -14.62 -10.38
N GLU A 326 -25.33 -14.00 -10.86
CA GLU A 326 -26.70 -14.39 -10.51
C GLU A 326 -27.26 -15.57 -11.31
N GLU A 327 -26.59 -16.02 -12.38
CA GLU A 327 -27.05 -17.18 -13.18
C GLU A 327 -26.59 -18.54 -12.61
N SER A 328 -26.08 -18.61 -11.37
CA SER A 328 -25.54 -19.86 -10.80
C SER A 328 -25.86 -20.13 -9.32
N ALA A 329 -26.79 -19.36 -8.75
CA ALA A 329 -27.47 -19.70 -7.50
C ALA A 329 -28.92 -20.08 -7.82
#